data_AF-A0A9E4JCI4-F1
#
_entry.id   AF-A0A9E4JCI4-F1
#
_cell.length_a   1.000
_cell.length_b   1.000
_cell.length_c   1.000
_cell.angle_alpha   90.00
_cell.angle_beta   90.00
_cell.angle_gamma   90.00
#
_symmetry.space_group_name_H-M   'P 1'
#
loop_
_entity.id
_entity.type
_entity.pdbx_description
1 polymer ?
#
loop_
_entity_poly.entity_id
_entity_poly.type
_entity_poly.pdbx_seq_one_letter_code
_entity_poly.pdbx_strand_id
1 'polypeptide(L)'
;MTESEGSRVQATEVARFVVAAVQSQAGSRWNQGPRKAPFAVSEGADPSVALMASRRLFGMPEPAAHAVCAWHEGRRPACLLDHVPTARQVLRLQAAGQRCVSLVSDAAAAAHGDPRHVTGLAFAAHDLCHLEKFVDPAHHVGQVGFFAALDEALAHPDGSALQQGFDPAWEADRNYVLADMNGSAVFLFAALKMKLKMAVRRAVARDEGVSAPRGGPLGDQETKAYVGRRDELLRLLGLAAQDAEAGRAVSTRRSDPEAAARLLACFESRGRQVLARRNGHATPLQSGGESVLSGRPVFPDHPLGL
;
A
#
# COMPACT_ATOMS: atom_id res chain seq x y z
N MET A 1 -2.61 23.32 16.79
CA MET A 1 -2.37 21.87 16.86
C MET A 1 -1.23 21.56 15.90
N THR A 2 -0.11 21.01 16.39
CA THR A 2 1.01 20.64 15.50
C THR A 2 0.65 19.41 14.66
N GLU A 3 1.33 19.17 13.53
CA GLU A 3 1.10 17.94 12.74
C GLU A 3 1.29 16.67 13.58
N SER A 4 2.27 16.69 14.49
CA SER A 4 2.52 15.59 15.44
C SER A 4 1.35 15.37 16.39
N GLU A 5 0.77 16.45 16.92
CA GLU A 5 -0.40 16.38 17.81
C GLU A 5 -1.63 15.84 17.06
N GLY A 6 -1.87 16.31 15.83
CA GLY A 6 -2.95 15.79 14.98
C GLY A 6 -2.79 14.29 14.67
N SER A 7 -1.55 13.85 14.38
CA SER A 7 -1.24 12.44 14.14
C SER A 7 -1.50 11.57 15.37
N ARG A 8 -1.14 12.06 16.57
CA ARG A 8 -1.39 11.36 17.85
C ARG A 8 -2.89 11.22 18.14
N VAL A 9 -3.67 12.26 17.87
CA VAL A 9 -5.14 12.22 18.01
C VAL A 9 -5.75 11.16 17.10
N GLN A 10 -5.31 11.07 15.84
CA GLN A 10 -5.77 10.04 14.89
C GLN A 10 -5.42 8.62 15.35
N ALA A 11 -4.20 8.38 15.82
CA ALA A 11 -3.81 7.09 16.37
C ALA A 11 -4.67 6.69 17.59
N THR A 12 -5.00 7.66 18.43
CA THR A 12 -5.91 7.46 19.57
C THR A 12 -7.32 7.08 19.12
N GLU A 13 -7.84 7.72 18.07
CA GLU A 13 -9.15 7.40 17.50
C GLU A 13 -9.19 5.95 16.98
N VAL A 14 -8.15 5.53 16.25
CA VAL A 14 -8.01 4.14 15.79
C VAL A 14 -7.94 3.16 16.95
N ALA A 15 -7.17 3.47 18.00
CA ALA A 15 -7.06 2.62 19.18
C ALA A 15 -8.43 2.41 19.87
N ARG A 16 -9.20 3.49 20.05
CA ARG A 16 -10.53 3.46 20.64
C ARG A 16 -11.50 2.63 19.81
N PHE A 17 -11.53 2.86 18.49
CA PHE A 17 -12.34 2.07 17.56
C PHE A 17 -12.02 0.58 17.66
N VAL A 18 -10.73 0.22 17.56
CA VAL A 18 -10.29 -1.17 17.60
C VAL A 18 -10.66 -1.84 18.92
N VAL A 19 -10.39 -1.20 20.07
CA VAL A 19 -10.71 -1.76 21.38
C VAL A 19 -12.22 -1.98 21.53
N ALA A 20 -13.04 -0.99 21.18
CA ALA A 20 -14.48 -1.10 21.27
C ALA A 20 -15.04 -2.21 20.35
N ALA A 21 -14.56 -2.28 19.11
CA ALA A 21 -14.99 -3.31 18.17
C ALA A 21 -14.59 -4.72 18.61
N VAL A 22 -13.37 -4.91 19.13
CA VAL A 22 -12.93 -6.22 19.66
C VAL A 22 -13.76 -6.61 20.88
N GLN A 23 -14.02 -5.68 21.81
CA GLN A 23 -14.86 -5.94 22.99
C GLN A 23 -16.28 -6.35 22.60
N SER A 24 -16.87 -5.66 21.63
CA SER A 24 -18.21 -5.96 21.12
C SER A 24 -18.26 -7.32 20.42
N GLN A 25 -17.31 -7.64 19.55
CA GLN A 25 -17.34 -8.87 18.74
C GLN A 25 -16.91 -10.11 19.53
N ALA A 26 -15.95 -9.99 20.44
CA ALA A 26 -15.39 -11.15 21.16
C ALA A 26 -16.10 -11.43 22.50
N GLY A 27 -16.91 -10.50 23.01
CA GLY A 27 -17.54 -10.61 24.32
C GLY A 27 -16.50 -10.82 25.42
N SER A 28 -16.76 -11.71 26.38
CA SER A 28 -15.84 -11.99 27.50
C SER A 28 -14.43 -12.47 27.08
N ARG A 29 -14.24 -12.93 25.85
CA ARG A 29 -12.96 -13.43 25.34
C ARG A 29 -12.03 -12.33 24.82
N TRP A 30 -12.47 -11.07 24.82
CA TRP A 30 -11.75 -9.95 24.19
C TRP A 30 -10.32 -9.77 24.70
N ASN A 31 -10.06 -10.06 25.98
CA ASN A 31 -8.75 -9.92 26.62
C ASN A 31 -8.04 -11.28 26.73
N GLN A 32 -6.90 -11.43 26.06
CA GLN A 32 -6.07 -12.64 26.06
C GLN A 32 -4.86 -12.55 27.01
N GLY A 33 -4.94 -11.67 28.01
CA GLY A 33 -3.91 -11.48 29.03
C GLY A 33 -2.82 -10.48 28.64
N PRO A 34 -1.82 -10.28 29.52
CA PRO A 34 -0.73 -9.35 29.28
C PRO A 34 0.14 -9.82 28.10
N ARG A 35 0.76 -8.86 27.40
CA ARG A 35 1.85 -9.14 26.45
C ARG A 35 3.09 -9.57 27.21
N LYS A 36 3.89 -10.46 26.61
CA LYS A 36 5.20 -10.86 27.15
C LYS A 36 6.17 -9.66 27.20
N ALA A 37 6.13 -8.83 26.16
CA ALA A 37 6.86 -7.56 26.08
C ALA A 37 5.86 -6.47 25.69
N PRO A 38 5.48 -5.58 26.62
CA PRO A 38 4.65 -4.42 26.29
C PRO A 38 5.34 -3.52 25.26
N PHE A 39 4.54 -2.91 24.39
CA PHE A 39 5.06 -1.90 23.46
C PHE A 39 5.37 -0.60 24.20
N ALA A 40 6.43 0.09 23.79
CA ALA A 40 6.79 1.39 24.32
C ALA A 40 5.73 2.43 23.91
N VAL A 41 5.10 3.03 24.92
CA VAL A 41 4.19 4.18 24.81
C VAL A 41 4.51 5.16 25.93
N SER A 42 4.35 6.46 25.67
CA SER A 42 4.62 7.53 26.63
C SER A 42 3.69 7.45 27.84
N GLU A 43 4.15 7.90 29.00
CA GLU A 43 3.29 8.06 30.17
C GLU A 43 2.11 9.00 29.87
N GLY A 44 0.93 8.67 30.39
CA GLY A 44 -0.30 9.40 30.07
C GLY A 44 -0.83 9.18 28.64
N ALA A 45 -0.39 8.12 27.95
CA ALA A 45 -1.05 7.67 26.73
C ALA A 45 -2.55 7.40 26.97
N ASP A 46 -3.36 7.55 25.93
CA ASP A 46 -4.79 7.26 26.01
C ASP A 46 -5.03 5.82 26.51
N PRO A 47 -6.04 5.56 27.36
CA PRO A 47 -6.29 4.23 27.91
C PRO A 47 -6.41 3.13 26.85
N SER A 48 -7.00 3.41 25.68
CA SER A 48 -7.10 2.42 24.60
C SER A 48 -5.73 2.11 23.99
N VAL A 49 -4.87 3.12 23.83
CA VAL A 49 -3.48 2.93 23.38
C VAL A 49 -2.68 2.14 24.41
N ALA A 50 -2.75 2.50 25.69
CA ALA A 50 -2.09 1.79 26.78
C ALA A 50 -2.56 0.33 26.91
N LEU A 51 -3.85 0.08 26.68
CA LEU A 51 -4.43 -1.26 26.66
C LEU A 51 -3.85 -2.09 25.49
N MET A 52 -3.81 -1.54 24.27
CA MET A 52 -3.21 -2.21 23.11
C MET A 52 -1.72 -2.49 23.31
N ALA A 53 -1.00 -1.57 23.96
CA ALA A 53 0.42 -1.69 24.27
C ALA A 53 0.73 -2.79 25.30
N SER A 54 -0.17 -3.04 26.25
CA SER A 54 0.09 -3.95 27.39
C SER A 54 -0.67 -5.28 27.33
N ARG A 55 -1.76 -5.38 26.57
CA ARG A 55 -2.62 -6.56 26.47
C ARG A 55 -2.68 -7.14 25.06
N ARG A 56 -2.91 -8.44 24.99
CA ARG A 56 -3.28 -9.14 23.75
C ARG A 56 -4.80 -9.09 23.60
N LEU A 57 -5.28 -8.57 22.47
CA LEU A 57 -6.71 -8.47 22.18
C LEU A 57 -7.11 -9.61 21.23
N PHE A 58 -8.28 -10.22 21.45
CA PHE A 58 -8.75 -11.34 20.64
C PHE A 58 -8.83 -10.97 19.15
N GLY A 59 -8.25 -11.80 18.29
CA GLY A 59 -8.27 -11.61 16.84
C GLY A 59 -7.42 -10.45 16.32
N MET A 60 -6.72 -9.70 17.18
CA MET A 60 -5.88 -8.57 16.78
C MET A 60 -4.45 -9.04 16.49
N PRO A 61 -3.95 -8.90 15.24
CA PRO A 61 -2.57 -9.21 14.93
C PRO A 61 -1.58 -8.35 15.72
N GLU A 62 -0.46 -8.95 16.13
CA GLU A 62 0.60 -8.23 16.83
C GLU A 62 1.16 -7.03 16.05
N PRO A 63 1.44 -7.14 14.72
CA PRO A 63 1.86 -6.00 13.92
C PRO A 63 0.83 -4.86 13.94
N ALA A 64 -0.46 -5.15 13.87
CA ALA A 64 -1.48 -4.13 13.88
C ALA A 64 -1.49 -3.34 15.20
N ALA A 65 -1.38 -4.04 16.33
CA ALA A 65 -1.29 -3.38 17.63
C ALA A 65 0.00 -2.58 17.82
N HIS A 66 1.13 -3.07 17.31
CA HIS A 66 2.38 -2.34 17.29
C HIS A 66 2.28 -1.06 16.46
N ALA A 67 1.65 -1.12 15.28
CA ALA A 67 1.44 0.03 14.40
C ALA A 67 0.68 1.17 15.11
N VAL A 68 -0.41 0.86 15.82
CA VAL A 68 -1.18 1.87 16.58
C VAL A 68 -0.30 2.55 17.63
N CYS A 69 0.43 1.76 18.42
CA CYS A 69 1.31 2.30 19.47
C CYS A 69 2.42 3.16 18.87
N ALA A 70 3.07 2.69 17.81
CA ALA A 70 4.14 3.42 17.17
C ALA A 70 3.66 4.66 16.39
N TRP A 71 2.43 4.65 15.87
CA TRP A 71 1.77 5.82 15.28
C TRP A 71 1.48 6.88 16.36
N HIS A 72 0.94 6.47 17.51
CA HIS A 72 0.71 7.38 18.64
C HIS A 72 1.98 8.07 19.13
N GLU A 73 3.12 7.37 19.11
CA GLU A 73 4.44 7.92 19.43
C GLU A 73 5.10 8.71 18.27
N GLY A 74 4.38 8.95 17.16
CA GLY A 74 4.89 9.68 16.00
C GLY A 74 5.93 8.92 15.16
N ARG A 75 6.21 7.65 15.47
CA ARG A 75 7.20 6.81 14.76
C ARG A 75 6.66 6.17 13.48
N ARG A 76 5.32 6.10 13.33
CA ARG A 76 4.60 5.49 12.20
C ARG A 76 3.43 6.36 11.74
N PRO A 77 3.67 7.60 11.29
CA PRO A 77 2.57 8.47 10.89
C PRO A 77 1.80 7.85 9.71
N ALA A 78 0.48 7.76 9.86
CA ALA A 78 -0.44 7.34 8.82
C ALA A 78 -1.55 8.39 8.61
N CYS A 79 -2.26 8.26 7.50
CA CYS A 79 -3.44 9.07 7.20
C CYS A 79 -4.69 8.32 7.66
N LEU A 80 -5.46 8.91 8.58
CA LEU A 80 -6.76 8.37 8.96
C LEU A 80 -7.81 8.69 7.89
N LEU A 81 -8.53 7.68 7.40
CA LEU A 81 -9.64 7.83 6.44
C LEU A 81 -10.94 7.30 7.06
N ASP A 82 -12.06 7.94 6.70
CA ASP A 82 -13.42 7.55 7.10
C ASP A 82 -14.19 6.79 6.00
N HIS A 83 -13.50 6.43 4.93
CA HIS A 83 -14.02 5.69 3.78
C HIS A 83 -12.98 4.69 3.29
N VAL A 84 -13.41 3.74 2.45
CA VAL A 84 -12.51 2.79 1.79
C VAL A 84 -11.84 3.49 0.60
N PRO A 85 -10.50 3.69 0.61
CA PRO A 85 -9.82 4.33 -0.51
C PRO A 85 -9.77 3.40 -1.73
N THR A 86 -9.83 4.00 -2.92
CA THR A 86 -9.52 3.29 -4.17
C THR A 86 -8.04 2.90 -4.21
N ALA A 87 -7.71 1.87 -4.99
CA ALA A 87 -6.32 1.45 -5.19
C ALA A 87 -5.41 2.58 -5.73
N ARG A 88 -5.97 3.52 -6.51
CA ARG A 88 -5.25 4.70 -7.00
C ARG A 88 -4.97 5.71 -5.87
N GLN A 89 -5.90 5.93 -4.95
CA GLN A 89 -5.66 6.79 -3.78
C GLN A 89 -4.59 6.18 -2.87
N VAL A 90 -4.66 4.87 -2.61
CA VAL A 90 -3.64 4.16 -1.82
C VAL A 90 -2.27 4.26 -2.48
N LEU A 91 -2.18 4.06 -3.80
CA LEU A 91 -0.93 4.20 -4.53
C LEU A 91 -0.32 5.60 -4.39
N ARG A 92 -1.13 6.66 -4.54
CA ARG A 92 -0.65 8.05 -4.41
C ARG A 92 -0.09 8.32 -3.02
N LEU A 93 -0.74 7.82 -1.97
CA LEU A 93 -0.22 7.93 -0.61
C LEU A 93 1.14 7.21 -0.49
N GLN A 94 1.26 5.99 -1.01
CA GLN A 94 2.51 5.23 -0.95
C GLN A 94 3.64 5.85 -1.78
N ALA A 95 3.29 6.39 -2.95
CA ALA A 95 4.19 7.16 -3.79
C ALA A 95 4.72 8.41 -3.08
N ALA A 96 3.98 8.96 -2.11
CA ALA A 96 4.42 10.07 -1.25
C ALA A 96 5.09 9.62 0.07
N GLY A 97 5.35 8.31 0.24
CA GLY A 97 5.90 7.75 1.48
C GLY A 97 4.91 7.72 2.64
N GLN A 98 3.61 7.71 2.36
CA GLN A 98 2.53 7.64 3.34
C GLN A 98 1.75 6.34 3.19
N ARG A 99 1.00 6.00 4.23
CA ARG A 99 0.02 4.92 4.23
C ARG A 99 -1.24 5.40 4.94
N CYS A 100 -2.37 4.79 4.64
CA CYS A 100 -3.64 5.08 5.30
C CYS A 100 -4.05 3.96 6.25
N VAL A 101 -4.93 4.33 7.20
CA VAL A 101 -5.75 3.41 7.98
C VAL A 101 -7.18 3.89 7.89
N SER A 102 -8.08 2.98 7.51
CA SER A 102 -9.49 3.30 7.28
C SER A 102 -10.34 2.85 8.46
N LEU A 103 -11.12 3.76 9.03
CA LEU A 103 -12.15 3.45 10.03
C LEU A 103 -13.51 3.52 9.36
N VAL A 104 -14.03 2.35 9.00
CA VAL A 104 -15.30 2.22 8.28
C VAL A 104 -16.28 1.38 9.09
N SER A 105 -17.58 1.56 8.83
CA SER A 105 -18.62 0.71 9.41
C SER A 105 -18.58 -0.70 8.80
N ASP A 106 -19.16 -1.68 9.50
CA ASP A 106 -19.31 -3.04 8.95
C ASP A 106 -20.11 -3.06 7.65
N ALA A 107 -21.11 -2.17 7.51
CA ALA A 107 -21.88 -2.03 6.28
C ALA A 107 -21.02 -1.52 5.12
N ALA A 108 -20.15 -0.52 5.36
CA ALA A 108 -19.23 -0.02 4.35
C ALA A 108 -18.15 -1.05 3.97
N ALA A 109 -17.64 -1.80 4.96
CA ALA A 109 -16.69 -2.89 4.72
C ALA A 109 -17.33 -4.02 3.88
N ALA A 110 -18.56 -4.42 4.20
CA ALA A 110 -19.29 -5.42 3.42
C ALA A 110 -19.60 -4.92 1.99
N ALA A 111 -19.96 -3.66 1.82
CA ALA A 111 -20.23 -3.05 0.51
C ALA A 111 -18.98 -2.98 -0.39
N HIS A 112 -17.77 -2.96 0.18
CA HIS A 112 -16.53 -3.02 -0.59
C HIS A 112 -16.35 -4.37 -1.33
N GLY A 113 -16.97 -5.44 -0.84
CA GLY A 113 -17.01 -6.73 -1.52
C GLY A 113 -15.74 -7.59 -1.42
N ASP A 114 -14.74 -7.16 -0.65
CA ASP A 114 -13.56 -7.99 -0.36
C ASP A 114 -13.89 -9.02 0.74
N PRO A 115 -13.92 -10.33 0.44
CA PRO A 115 -14.28 -11.36 1.41
C PRO A 115 -13.28 -11.48 2.57
N ARG A 116 -12.10 -10.86 2.47
CA ARG A 116 -11.10 -10.84 3.54
C ARG A 116 -11.42 -9.80 4.63
N HIS A 117 -12.22 -8.78 4.32
CA HIS A 117 -12.45 -7.61 5.18
C HIS A 117 -13.95 -7.38 5.40
N VAL A 118 -14.65 -8.40 5.91
CA VAL A 118 -16.12 -8.37 6.07
C VAL A 118 -16.62 -7.43 7.19
N THR A 119 -15.74 -6.92 8.05
CA THR A 119 -16.08 -5.96 9.13
C THR A 119 -15.12 -4.78 9.12
N GLY A 120 -15.55 -3.66 9.70
CA GLY A 120 -14.70 -2.49 9.91
C GLY A 120 -13.47 -2.80 10.76
N LEU A 121 -13.59 -3.69 11.76
CA LEU A 121 -12.45 -4.17 12.54
C LEU A 121 -11.45 -4.96 11.68
N ALA A 122 -11.92 -5.85 10.81
CA ALA A 122 -11.05 -6.60 9.91
C ALA A 122 -10.33 -5.66 8.93
N PHE A 123 -11.02 -4.63 8.44
CA PHE A 123 -10.46 -3.61 7.56
C PHE A 123 -9.35 -2.79 8.26
N ALA A 124 -9.63 -2.26 9.46
CA ALA A 124 -8.66 -1.49 10.23
C ALA A 124 -7.43 -2.35 10.60
N ALA A 125 -7.63 -3.60 11.03
CA ALA A 125 -6.54 -4.51 11.35
C ALA A 125 -5.66 -4.84 10.13
N HIS A 126 -6.28 -5.02 8.96
CA HIS A 126 -5.57 -5.18 7.69
C HIS A 126 -4.68 -3.98 7.38
N ASP A 127 -5.25 -2.77 7.37
CA ASP A 127 -4.51 -1.54 7.06
C ASP A 127 -3.33 -1.33 8.02
N LEU A 128 -3.53 -1.57 9.31
CA LEU A 128 -2.48 -1.49 10.33
C LEU A 128 -1.36 -2.52 10.12
N CYS A 129 -1.68 -3.73 9.68
CA CYS A 129 -0.66 -4.72 9.30
C CYS A 129 0.13 -4.27 8.07
N HIS A 130 -0.53 -3.60 7.12
CA HIS A 130 0.12 -3.04 5.94
C HIS A 130 1.00 -1.83 6.28
N LEU A 131 0.58 -1.00 7.24
CA LEU A 131 1.40 0.10 7.76
C LEU A 131 2.76 -0.42 8.25
N GLU A 132 2.78 -1.46 9.09
CA GLU A 132 4.04 -2.05 9.59
C GLU A 132 4.94 -2.62 8.48
N LYS A 133 4.37 -3.23 7.45
CA LYS A 133 5.15 -3.75 6.32
C LYS A 133 5.68 -2.63 5.42
N PHE A 134 4.90 -1.55 5.26
CA PHE A 134 5.26 -0.43 4.40
C PHE A 134 6.43 0.39 4.97
N VAL A 135 6.44 0.57 6.29
CA VAL A 135 7.46 1.34 7.03
C VAL A 135 8.68 0.50 7.44
N ASP A 136 8.76 -0.77 7.02
CA ASP A 136 9.94 -1.61 7.26
C ASP A 136 11.19 -0.91 6.70
N PRO A 137 12.18 -0.53 7.55
CA PRO A 137 13.36 0.20 7.11
C PRO A 137 14.13 -0.50 5.99
N ALA A 138 14.11 -1.84 5.94
CA ALA A 138 14.81 -2.61 4.91
C ALA A 138 14.19 -2.47 3.52
N HIS A 139 12.93 -2.01 3.44
CA HIS A 139 12.16 -2.01 2.20
C HIS A 139 11.52 -0.66 1.89
N HIS A 140 11.32 0.21 2.89
CA HIS A 140 10.54 1.43 2.79
C HIS A 140 10.99 2.32 1.62
N VAL A 141 12.28 2.63 1.55
CA VAL A 141 12.84 3.52 0.51
C VAL A 141 12.57 2.95 -0.89
N GLY A 142 12.86 1.67 -1.11
CA GLY A 142 12.59 1.01 -2.38
C GLY A 142 11.09 0.95 -2.72
N GLN A 143 10.23 0.67 -1.73
CA GLN A 143 8.78 0.68 -1.90
C GLN A 143 8.28 2.03 -2.40
N VAL A 144 8.67 3.11 -1.73
CA VAL A 144 8.28 4.48 -2.12
C VAL A 144 8.70 4.77 -3.56
N GLY A 145 9.92 4.42 -3.94
CA GLY A 145 10.39 4.63 -5.31
C GLY A 145 9.64 3.80 -6.36
N PHE A 146 9.31 2.54 -6.06
CA PHE A 146 8.49 1.71 -6.94
C PHE A 146 7.07 2.29 -7.11
N PHE A 147 6.42 2.65 -6.00
CA PHE A 147 5.06 3.19 -6.05
C PHE A 147 5.03 4.57 -6.73
N ALA A 148 6.03 5.42 -6.53
CA ALA A 148 6.17 6.68 -7.26
C ALA A 148 6.29 6.47 -8.76
N ALA A 149 7.16 5.53 -9.19
CA ALA A 149 7.30 5.20 -10.60
C ALA A 149 5.99 4.67 -11.22
N LEU A 150 5.27 3.85 -10.47
CA LEU A 150 4.02 3.27 -10.94
C LEU A 150 2.87 4.29 -10.96
N ASP A 151 2.84 5.23 -10.01
CA ASP A 151 1.86 6.30 -10.03
C ASP A 151 2.05 7.22 -11.23
N GLU A 152 3.29 7.63 -11.51
CA GLU A 152 3.69 8.38 -12.70
C GLU A 152 3.32 7.64 -13.99
N ALA A 153 3.64 6.35 -14.08
CA ALA A 153 3.34 5.50 -15.24
C ALA A 153 1.83 5.43 -15.55
N LEU A 154 1.00 5.35 -14.51
CA LEU A 154 -0.46 5.28 -14.65
C LEU A 154 -1.13 6.65 -14.85
N ALA A 155 -0.46 7.73 -14.48
CA ALA A 155 -0.89 9.10 -14.76
C ALA A 155 -0.46 9.59 -16.15
N HIS A 156 0.53 8.95 -16.77
CA HIS A 156 1.00 9.27 -18.11
C HIS A 156 -0.11 9.10 -19.15
N PRO A 157 -0.22 9.96 -20.19
CA PRO A 157 -1.23 9.82 -21.25
C PRO A 157 -1.25 8.42 -21.91
N ASP A 158 -0.06 7.89 -22.20
CA ASP A 158 0.11 6.53 -22.73
C ASP A 158 -0.16 5.42 -21.71
N GLY A 159 -0.33 5.74 -20.42
CA GLY A 159 -0.62 4.76 -19.37
C GLY A 159 -1.96 4.05 -19.58
N SER A 160 -2.88 4.66 -20.33
CA SER A 160 -4.12 4.04 -20.80
C SER A 160 -3.86 2.92 -21.81
N ALA A 161 -2.85 3.07 -22.68
CA ALA A 161 -2.50 2.08 -23.69
C ALA A 161 -2.00 0.78 -23.06
N LEU A 162 -1.31 0.84 -21.91
CA LEU A 162 -0.91 -0.34 -21.15
C LEU A 162 -2.11 -1.18 -20.68
N GLN A 163 -3.27 -0.55 -20.48
CA GLN A 163 -4.47 -1.20 -19.95
C GLN A 163 -5.41 -1.68 -21.06
N GLN A 164 -5.31 -1.07 -22.24
CA GLN A 164 -6.19 -1.35 -23.37
C GLN A 164 -6.09 -2.81 -23.81
N GLY A 165 -7.25 -3.47 -23.92
CA GLY A 165 -7.39 -4.84 -24.40
C GLY A 165 -7.34 -5.91 -23.29
N PHE A 166 -7.12 -5.53 -22.03
CA PHE A 166 -7.19 -6.48 -20.90
C PHE A 166 -8.60 -6.57 -20.30
N ASP A 167 -8.84 -7.65 -19.56
CA ASP A 167 -10.10 -7.96 -18.90
C ASP A 167 -10.20 -7.34 -17.49
N PRO A 168 -11.39 -7.32 -16.85
CA PRO A 168 -11.53 -6.82 -15.48
C PRO A 168 -10.65 -7.54 -14.45
N ALA A 169 -10.26 -8.79 -14.71
CA ALA A 169 -9.35 -9.52 -13.83
C ALA A 169 -7.94 -8.90 -13.80
N TRP A 170 -7.48 -8.27 -14.90
CA TRP A 170 -6.23 -7.50 -14.89
C TRP A 170 -6.31 -6.30 -13.96
N GLU A 171 -7.41 -5.56 -14.01
CA GLU A 171 -7.61 -4.41 -13.14
C GLU A 171 -7.59 -4.83 -11.66
N ALA A 172 -8.32 -5.89 -11.29
CA ALA A 172 -8.29 -6.44 -9.94
C ALA A 172 -6.89 -6.90 -9.53
N ASP A 173 -6.20 -7.65 -10.39
CA ASP A 173 -4.83 -8.13 -10.15
C ASP A 173 -3.83 -6.99 -9.95
N ARG A 174 -3.92 -5.94 -10.78
CA ARG A 174 -3.09 -4.74 -10.67
C ARG A 174 -3.43 -4.00 -9.38
N ASN A 175 -4.70 -3.71 -9.14
CA ASN A 175 -5.17 -2.97 -7.98
C ASN A 175 -4.75 -3.66 -6.66
N TYR A 176 -4.70 -4.99 -6.64
CA TYR A 176 -4.14 -5.74 -5.53
C TYR A 176 -2.66 -5.43 -5.28
N VAL A 177 -1.83 -5.33 -6.32
CA VAL A 177 -0.42 -4.90 -6.18
C VAL A 177 -0.33 -3.45 -5.68
N LEU A 178 -1.19 -2.57 -6.19
CA LEU A 178 -1.21 -1.15 -5.82
C LEU A 178 -1.63 -0.95 -4.35
N ALA A 179 -2.64 -1.66 -3.89
CA ALA A 179 -3.27 -1.39 -2.60
C ALA A 179 -2.77 -2.30 -1.47
N ASP A 180 -2.56 -3.59 -1.73
CA ASP A 180 -2.45 -4.63 -0.69
C ASP A 180 -1.11 -5.36 -0.68
N MET A 181 -0.12 -4.88 -1.42
CA MET A 181 1.21 -5.48 -1.41
C MET A 181 2.24 -4.54 -0.80
N ASN A 182 3.02 -5.06 0.14
CA ASN A 182 4.20 -4.42 0.72
C ASN A 182 5.33 -5.44 0.81
N GLY A 183 6.57 -4.97 0.63
CA GLY A 183 7.77 -5.81 0.59
C GLY A 183 8.87 -5.14 -0.21
N SER A 184 9.91 -5.88 -0.61
CA SER A 184 10.97 -5.30 -1.43
C SER A 184 10.45 -4.83 -2.80
N ALA A 185 11.00 -3.73 -3.32
CA ALA A 185 10.62 -3.17 -4.62
C ALA A 185 10.71 -4.20 -5.75
N VAL A 186 11.74 -5.05 -5.72
CA VAL A 186 11.94 -6.15 -6.68
C VAL A 186 10.81 -7.17 -6.62
N PHE A 187 10.35 -7.52 -5.42
CA PHE A 187 9.22 -8.44 -5.25
C PHE A 187 7.92 -7.83 -5.80
N LEU A 188 7.63 -6.57 -5.47
CA LEU A 188 6.44 -5.85 -5.97
C LEU A 188 6.43 -5.76 -7.50
N PHE A 189 7.57 -5.39 -8.08
CA PHE A 189 7.75 -5.34 -9.53
C PHE A 189 7.59 -6.71 -10.20
N ALA A 190 8.20 -7.76 -9.64
CA ALA A 190 8.06 -9.11 -10.15
C ALA A 190 6.61 -9.63 -10.07
N ALA A 191 5.88 -9.27 -9.00
CA ALA A 191 4.46 -9.57 -8.86
C ALA A 191 3.64 -8.86 -9.96
N LEU A 192 3.86 -7.56 -10.18
CA LEU A 192 3.19 -6.81 -11.26
C LEU A 192 3.47 -7.43 -12.65
N LYS A 193 4.72 -7.78 -12.94
CA LYS A 193 5.08 -8.49 -14.19
C LYS A 193 4.35 -9.81 -14.33
N MET A 194 4.22 -10.58 -13.24
CA MET A 194 3.48 -11.85 -13.27
C MET A 194 1.99 -11.61 -13.57
N LYS A 195 1.38 -10.59 -12.95
CA LYS A 195 -0.01 -10.20 -13.24
C LYS A 195 -0.19 -9.77 -14.70
N LEU A 196 0.72 -8.96 -15.23
CA LEU A 196 0.72 -8.53 -16.63
C LEU A 196 0.84 -9.74 -17.58
N LYS A 197 1.72 -10.69 -17.24
CA LYS A 197 1.87 -11.95 -17.99
C LYS A 197 0.56 -12.73 -18.06
N MET A 198 -0.17 -12.82 -16.96
CA MET A 198 -1.47 -13.50 -16.92
C MET A 198 -2.55 -12.75 -17.71
N ALA A 199 -2.55 -11.42 -17.65
CA ALA A 199 -3.45 -10.59 -18.46
C ALA A 199 -3.23 -10.79 -19.96
N VAL A 200 -1.96 -10.80 -20.40
CA VAL A 200 -1.60 -11.07 -21.81
C VAL A 200 -2.07 -12.44 -22.26
N ARG A 201 -1.84 -13.47 -21.45
CA ARG A 201 -2.35 -14.83 -21.74
C ARG A 201 -3.86 -14.85 -21.95
N ARG A 202 -4.62 -14.21 -21.07
CA ARG A 202 -6.09 -14.17 -21.19
C ARG A 202 -6.53 -13.40 -22.44
N ALA A 203 -5.83 -12.31 -22.78
CA ALA A 203 -6.11 -11.56 -23.99
C ALA A 203 -5.87 -12.41 -25.25
N VAL A 204 -4.72 -13.08 -25.36
CA VAL A 204 -4.40 -13.95 -26.51
C VAL A 204 -5.40 -15.09 -26.64
N ALA A 205 -5.72 -15.80 -25.54
CA ALA A 205 -6.68 -16.89 -25.56
C ALA A 205 -8.09 -16.43 -25.99
N ARG A 206 -8.52 -15.25 -25.54
CA ARG A 206 -9.79 -14.64 -25.96
C ARG A 206 -9.79 -14.34 -27.47
N ASP A 207 -8.72 -13.75 -27.98
CA ASP A 207 -8.61 -13.40 -29.40
C ASP A 207 -8.58 -14.66 -30.30
N GLU A 208 -8.11 -15.79 -29.76
CA GLU A 208 -8.11 -17.11 -30.41
C GLU A 208 -9.41 -17.91 -30.20
N GLY A 209 -10.33 -17.44 -29.36
CA GLY A 209 -11.57 -18.16 -29.02
C GLY A 209 -11.36 -19.42 -28.17
N VAL A 210 -10.28 -19.49 -27.39
CA VAL A 210 -9.94 -20.62 -26.51
C VAL A 210 -9.91 -20.21 -25.03
N SER A 211 -9.95 -21.20 -24.13
CA SER A 211 -9.83 -20.95 -22.70
C SER A 211 -8.38 -20.72 -22.28
N ALA A 212 -8.12 -19.65 -21.52
CA ALA A 212 -6.78 -19.30 -21.07
C ALA A 212 -6.22 -20.31 -20.05
N PRO A 213 -5.00 -20.84 -20.24
CA PRO A 213 -4.36 -21.69 -19.24
C PRO A 213 -4.15 -20.98 -17.89
N ARG A 214 -4.38 -21.68 -16.77
CA ARG A 214 -4.20 -21.10 -15.42
C ARG A 214 -2.73 -20.91 -15.01
N GLY A 215 -1.78 -21.49 -15.74
CA GLY A 215 -0.36 -21.48 -15.38
C GLY A 215 0.53 -22.09 -16.46
N GLY A 216 1.81 -22.26 -16.17
CA GLY A 216 2.81 -22.82 -17.11
C GLY A 216 3.60 -21.77 -17.91
N PRO A 217 4.55 -22.23 -18.76
CA PRO A 217 5.31 -21.37 -19.66
C PRO A 217 4.38 -20.70 -20.69
N LEU A 218 4.79 -19.55 -21.23
CA LEU A 218 4.06 -18.88 -22.29
C LEU A 218 4.27 -19.61 -23.63
N GLY A 219 3.24 -19.71 -24.46
CA GLY A 219 3.39 -20.08 -25.88
C GLY A 219 4.06 -18.96 -26.70
N ASP A 220 4.33 -19.21 -27.98
CA ASP A 220 5.06 -18.25 -28.84
C ASP A 220 4.31 -16.93 -29.02
N GLN A 221 3.01 -17.00 -29.31
CA GLN A 221 2.15 -15.82 -29.47
C GLN A 221 2.01 -15.05 -28.15
N GLU A 222 1.78 -15.75 -27.04
CA GLU A 222 1.75 -15.15 -25.70
C GLU A 222 3.08 -14.47 -25.36
N THR A 223 4.21 -15.09 -25.69
CA THR A 223 5.55 -14.57 -25.45
C THR A 223 5.78 -13.28 -26.22
N LYS A 224 5.47 -13.27 -27.52
CA LYS A 224 5.59 -12.09 -28.38
C LYS A 224 4.74 -10.93 -27.84
N ALA A 225 3.49 -11.18 -27.50
CA ALA A 225 2.59 -10.18 -26.94
C ALA A 225 3.09 -9.67 -25.56
N TYR A 226 3.58 -10.57 -24.71
CA TYR A 226 4.07 -10.21 -23.38
C TYR A 226 5.33 -9.36 -23.44
N VAL A 227 6.27 -9.66 -24.35
CA VAL A 227 7.46 -8.84 -24.56
C VAL A 227 7.07 -7.39 -24.88
N GLY A 228 6.17 -7.18 -25.85
CA GLY A 228 5.71 -5.83 -26.18
C GLY A 228 5.09 -5.08 -24.99
N ARG A 229 4.19 -5.75 -24.24
CA ARG A 229 3.52 -5.14 -23.07
C ARG A 229 4.46 -4.89 -21.88
N ARG A 230 5.41 -5.80 -21.64
CA ARG A 230 6.44 -5.64 -20.60
C ARG A 230 7.34 -4.46 -20.93
N ASP A 231 7.75 -4.34 -22.18
CA ASP A 231 8.66 -3.28 -22.62
C ASP A 231 8.00 -1.92 -22.51
N GLU A 232 6.71 -1.84 -22.85
CA GLU A 232 5.90 -0.66 -22.61
C GLU A 232 5.78 -0.30 -21.12
N LEU A 233 5.55 -1.29 -20.23
CA LEU A 233 5.57 -1.06 -18.78
C LEU A 233 6.92 -0.50 -18.31
N LEU A 234 8.04 -1.08 -18.75
CA LEU A 234 9.39 -0.62 -18.37
C LEU A 234 9.64 0.83 -18.81
N ARG A 235 9.19 1.18 -20.03
CA ARG A 235 9.24 2.54 -20.58
C ARG A 235 8.41 3.51 -19.73
N LEU A 236 7.16 3.16 -19.42
CA LEU A 236 6.25 4.00 -18.64
C LEU A 236 6.73 4.21 -17.20
N LEU A 237 7.42 3.23 -16.60
CA LEU A 237 8.07 3.40 -15.30
C LEU A 237 9.26 4.38 -15.35
N GLY A 238 9.67 4.84 -16.54
CA GLY A 238 10.78 5.77 -16.74
C GLY A 238 12.12 5.15 -16.37
N LEU A 239 12.31 3.86 -16.64
CA LEU A 239 13.58 3.19 -16.40
C LEU A 239 14.58 3.50 -17.52
N ALA A 240 15.81 3.85 -17.16
CA ALA A 240 16.90 3.97 -18.13
C ALA A 240 17.17 2.61 -18.80
N ALA A 241 17.74 2.60 -20.01
CA ALA A 241 17.92 1.37 -20.81
C ALA A 241 18.56 0.21 -20.02
N GLN A 242 19.59 0.52 -19.24
CA GLN A 242 20.31 -0.44 -18.41
C GLN A 242 19.48 -1.00 -17.23
N ASP A 243 18.58 -0.21 -16.67
CA ASP A 243 17.70 -0.62 -15.58
C ASP A 243 16.46 -1.33 -16.13
N ALA A 244 16.03 -0.97 -17.34
CA ALA A 244 15.02 -1.70 -18.09
C ALA A 244 15.50 -3.11 -18.43
N GLU A 245 16.77 -3.30 -18.81
CA GLU A 245 17.36 -4.63 -19.04
C GLU A 245 17.34 -5.48 -17.76
N ALA A 246 17.77 -4.91 -16.63
CA ALA A 246 17.61 -5.57 -15.33
C ALA A 246 16.13 -5.89 -15.03
N GLY A 247 15.22 -4.96 -15.34
CA GLY A 247 13.78 -5.17 -15.27
C GLY A 247 13.26 -6.31 -16.14
N ARG A 248 13.88 -6.60 -17.30
CA ARG A 248 13.54 -7.76 -18.15
C ARG A 248 13.96 -9.07 -17.47
N ALA A 249 15.18 -9.13 -16.94
CA ALA A 249 15.77 -10.30 -16.31
C ALA A 249 15.12 -10.67 -14.96
N VAL A 250 14.66 -9.70 -14.18
CA VAL A 250 14.01 -9.96 -12.88
C VAL A 250 12.75 -10.81 -13.03
N SER A 251 12.65 -11.86 -12.23
CA SER A 251 11.50 -12.76 -12.16
C SER A 251 11.16 -13.13 -10.72
N THR A 252 10.00 -13.75 -10.50
CA THR A 252 9.61 -14.24 -9.16
C THR A 252 10.53 -15.32 -8.61
N ARG A 253 11.32 -16.00 -9.47
CA ARG A 253 12.30 -17.01 -9.07
C ARG A 253 13.63 -16.43 -8.58
N ARG A 254 13.85 -15.11 -8.74
CA ARG A 254 15.09 -14.41 -8.36
C ARG A 254 16.34 -15.06 -8.97
N SER A 255 16.23 -15.49 -10.23
CA SER A 255 17.29 -16.19 -10.97
C SER A 255 18.48 -15.31 -11.34
N ASP A 256 18.35 -13.99 -11.23
CA ASP A 256 19.37 -13.01 -11.57
C ASP A 256 19.53 -12.00 -10.41
N PRO A 257 20.46 -12.25 -9.47
CA PRO A 257 20.66 -11.40 -8.30
C PRO A 257 21.26 -10.03 -8.66
N GLU A 258 22.09 -9.96 -9.70
CA GLU A 258 22.72 -8.70 -10.14
C GLU A 258 21.67 -7.76 -10.76
N ALA A 259 20.82 -8.28 -11.63
CA ALA A 259 19.68 -7.54 -12.17
C ALA A 259 18.73 -7.09 -11.05
N ALA A 260 18.44 -7.96 -10.08
CA ALA A 260 17.59 -7.61 -8.94
C ALA A 260 18.20 -6.48 -8.10
N ALA A 261 19.50 -6.53 -7.80
CA ALA A 261 20.20 -5.51 -7.04
C ALA A 261 20.21 -4.16 -7.79
N ARG A 262 20.48 -4.18 -9.10
CA ARG A 262 20.44 -2.99 -9.94
C ARG A 262 19.06 -2.34 -9.94
N LEU A 263 18.02 -3.13 -10.18
CA LEU A 263 16.65 -2.62 -10.21
C LEU A 263 16.23 -2.07 -8.85
N LEU A 264 16.63 -2.73 -7.75
CA LEU A 264 16.41 -2.22 -6.40
C LEU A 264 17.08 -0.87 -6.19
N ALA A 265 18.35 -0.71 -6.57
CA ALA A 265 19.08 0.54 -6.44
C ALA A 265 18.42 1.70 -7.23
N CYS A 266 17.86 1.40 -8.41
CA CYS A 266 17.09 2.35 -9.20
C CYS A 266 15.85 2.85 -8.44
N PHE A 267 15.03 1.94 -7.91
CA PHE A 267 13.87 2.32 -7.11
C PHE A 267 14.25 3.02 -5.81
N GLU A 268 15.28 2.56 -5.10
CA GLU A 268 15.72 3.24 -3.89
C GLU A 268 16.22 4.66 -4.14
N SER A 269 16.91 4.89 -5.27
CA SER A 269 17.33 6.23 -5.67
C SER A 269 16.12 7.16 -5.84
N ARG A 270 15.09 6.70 -6.56
CA ARG A 270 13.83 7.44 -6.71
C ARG A 270 13.13 7.67 -5.36
N GLY A 271 13.06 6.65 -4.51
CA GLY A 271 12.46 6.74 -3.19
C GLY A 271 13.15 7.75 -2.28
N ARG A 272 14.49 7.81 -2.29
CA ARG A 272 15.26 8.84 -1.56
C ARG A 272 14.91 10.24 -2.04
N GLN A 273 14.77 10.46 -3.35
CA GLN A 273 14.40 11.77 -3.90
C GLN A 273 12.99 12.19 -3.49
N VAL A 274 12.03 11.27 -3.47
CA VAL A 274 10.66 11.53 -2.97
C VAL A 274 10.69 11.93 -1.50
N LEU A 275 11.33 11.12 -0.65
CA LEU A 275 11.37 11.37 0.79
C LEU A 275 12.15 12.65 1.13
N ALA A 276 13.23 12.96 0.41
CA ALA A 276 13.96 14.21 0.56
C ALA A 276 13.10 15.42 0.23
N ARG A 277 12.33 15.38 -0.87
CA ARG A 277 11.39 16.45 -1.23
C ARG A 277 10.36 16.67 -0.14
N ARG A 278 9.77 15.60 0.39
CA ARG A 278 8.79 15.69 1.48
C ARG A 278 9.38 16.33 2.74
N ASN A 279 10.59 15.93 3.13
CA ASN A 279 11.26 16.51 4.29
C ASN A 279 11.72 17.95 4.07
N GLY A 280 12.08 18.33 2.84
CA GLY A 280 12.47 19.71 2.49
C GLY A 280 11.30 20.69 2.37
N HIS A 281 10.09 20.20 2.05
CA HIS A 281 8.87 21.02 2.04
C HIS A 281 8.27 21.22 3.43
N ALA A 282 8.80 20.56 4.46
CA ALA A 282 8.62 21.01 5.84
C ALA A 282 9.41 22.31 6.02
N THR A 283 8.96 23.38 5.35
CA THR A 283 9.42 24.74 5.59
C THR A 283 9.28 24.97 7.08
N PRO A 284 10.33 25.39 7.81
CA PRO A 284 10.19 25.78 9.19
C PRO A 284 9.07 26.81 9.22
N LEU A 285 7.94 26.48 9.86
CA LEU A 285 6.88 27.44 10.11
C LEU A 285 7.55 28.61 10.82
N GLN A 286 7.79 29.69 10.08
CA GLN A 286 8.10 30.97 10.69
C GLN A 286 6.92 31.23 11.62
N SER A 287 7.21 31.33 12.91
CA SER A 287 6.24 31.58 13.97
C SER A 287 5.69 33.00 13.83
N GLY A 288 4.88 33.22 12.80
CA GLY A 288 4.01 34.37 12.60
C GLY A 288 2.59 33.88 12.74
N GLY A 289 1.91 34.30 13.81
CA GLY A 289 0.59 33.82 14.16
C GLY A 289 -0.47 34.19 13.14
N GLU A 290 -1.33 33.22 12.84
CA GLU A 290 -2.79 33.34 12.92
C GLU A 290 -3.42 31.95 12.76
N SER A 291 -4.42 31.67 13.58
CA SER A 291 -5.06 30.37 13.74
C SER A 291 -6.08 30.11 12.63
N VAL A 292 -5.83 29.10 11.78
CA VAL A 292 -6.85 28.53 10.89
C VAL A 292 -7.00 27.03 11.20
N LEU A 293 -8.21 26.64 11.59
CA LEU A 293 -8.59 25.28 11.96
C LEU A 293 -8.75 24.38 10.72
N SER A 294 -8.21 23.16 10.80
CA SER A 294 -8.75 21.91 10.20
C SER A 294 -8.94 21.87 8.68
N GLY A 295 -7.85 21.70 7.92
CA GLY A 295 -7.92 21.21 6.53
C GLY A 295 -7.75 19.69 6.46
N ARG A 296 -8.83 18.95 6.20
CA ARG A 296 -8.71 17.56 5.70
C ARG A 296 -8.06 17.62 4.30
N PRO A 297 -7.19 16.66 3.92
CA PRO A 297 -6.67 16.59 2.56
C PRO A 297 -7.84 16.42 1.59
N VAL A 298 -8.12 17.46 0.79
CA VAL A 298 -9.10 17.39 -0.28
C VAL A 298 -8.40 16.73 -1.47
N PHE A 299 -8.75 15.48 -1.75
CA PHE A 299 -8.40 14.88 -3.04
C PHE A 299 -9.36 15.44 -4.08
N PRO A 300 -8.89 15.96 -5.22
CA PRO A 300 -9.80 16.36 -6.30
C PRO A 300 -10.55 15.11 -6.78
N ASP A 301 -11.88 15.15 -6.65
CA ASP A 301 -12.78 14.19 -7.28
C ASP A 301 -12.61 14.31 -8.80
N HIS A 302 -11.80 13.44 -9.38
CA HIS A 302 -11.86 13.22 -10.82
C HIS A 302 -13.07 12.34 -11.10
N PRO A 303 -14.04 12.79 -11.93
CA PRO A 303 -15.13 11.91 -12.34
C PRO A 303 -14.53 10.71 -13.07
N LEU A 304 -14.77 9.52 -12.53
CA LEU A 304 -14.49 8.26 -13.19
C LEU A 304 -15.39 8.22 -14.43
N GLY A 305 -14.82 8.50 -15.60
CA GLY A 305 -15.46 8.13 -16.87
C GLY A 305 -15.52 6.61 -16.94
N LEU A 306 -16.74 6.08 -16.82
CA LEU A 306 -17.09 4.71 -17.21
C LEU A 306 -16.98 4.55 -18.73
#